data_AF-A0A5J4WQ85-F1
#
_entry.id   AF-A0A5J4WQ85-F1
#
_cell.length_a   1.000
_cell.length_b   1.000
_cell.length_c   1.000
_cell.angle_alpha   90.00
_cell.angle_beta   90.00
_cell.angle_gamma   90.00
#
_symmetry.space_group_name_H-M   'P 1'
#
loop_
_entity.id
_entity.type
_entity.pdbx_description
1 polymer ?
#
loop_
_entity_poly.entity_id
_entity_poly.type
_entity_poly.pdbx_seq_one_letter_code
_entity_poly.pdbx_strand_id
1 'polypeptide(L)'
;MLFIIFAITTLTFGGKFVQGGVSSYARGSIYFDMSETVENGTVNVEIGNANNKLDFFPYAERNITNYKALKKEDGDSFYHIALTADQLAALRTSTAPNPSSYQPQCTGVGVAWEDGLYGLLGYTVKAVSDDNIEPSITYLLRSTPETIHYIKDGNEVPDELKDNFTDDDIEQSCTGDNLIYATYSIHRGGIVDTTCVLNTVLPDKQFECDDTITTQTYKKYLSQYRIGEFKSASYKEVKQMVARFGVVRVKQVGLIVGWQKISGVDNWIVAQQREDKYSWVDVPIDLNQSFFEGTVIASDELTGTDGVQTLRVASWVVFISLLLPALALFF
;
A
#
# COMPACT_ATOMS: atom_id res chain seq x y z
N MET A 1 22.36 -38.14 11.96
CA MET A 1 22.53 -37.06 10.96
C MET A 1 21.13 -36.73 10.45
N LEU A 2 20.51 -35.69 11.00
CA LEU A 2 19.12 -35.34 10.75
C LEU A 2 19.09 -34.28 9.64
N PHE A 3 18.62 -34.65 8.46
CA PHE A 3 18.39 -33.69 7.37
C PHE A 3 17.13 -32.89 7.70
N ILE A 4 17.30 -31.62 8.08
CA ILE A 4 16.19 -30.66 8.12
C ILE A 4 16.04 -30.12 6.71
N ILE A 5 15.02 -30.62 6.01
CA ILE A 5 14.59 -30.07 4.73
C ILE A 5 13.85 -28.77 5.05
N PHE A 6 14.45 -27.63 4.71
CA PHE A 6 13.71 -26.37 4.61
C PHE A 6 12.80 -26.47 3.40
N ALA A 7 11.51 -26.73 3.64
CA ALA A 7 10.49 -26.51 2.64
C ALA A 7 10.36 -25.00 2.46
N ILE A 8 10.90 -24.47 1.36
CA ILE A 8 10.59 -23.12 0.88
C ILE A 8 9.12 -23.18 0.46
N THR A 9 8.22 -22.80 1.36
CA THR A 9 6.83 -22.54 1.01
C THR A 9 6.81 -21.26 0.20
N THR A 10 6.86 -21.39 -1.12
CA THR A 10 6.43 -20.34 -2.04
C THR A 10 4.98 -20.00 -1.69
N LEU A 11 4.76 -18.81 -1.12
CA LEU A 11 3.44 -18.23 -0.93
C LEU A 11 2.86 -18.00 -2.32
N THR A 12 2.17 -19.01 -2.85
CA THR A 12 1.48 -18.91 -4.12
C THR A 12 0.36 -17.89 -3.96
N PHE A 13 0.55 -16.72 -4.54
CA PHE A 13 -0.45 -15.67 -4.59
C PHE A 13 -1.67 -16.21 -5.34
N GLY A 14 -2.79 -16.45 -4.64
CA GLY A 14 -4.04 -17.01 -5.18
C GLY A 14 -4.83 -16.09 -6.14
N GLY A 15 -4.13 -15.31 -6.96
CA GLY A 15 -4.70 -14.47 -7.99
C GLY A 15 -4.98 -15.19 -9.29
N LYS A 16 -6.03 -14.80 -9.99
CA LYS A 16 -6.12 -15.08 -11.42
C LYS A 16 -5.13 -14.17 -12.15
N PHE A 17 -4.25 -14.78 -12.95
CA PHE A 17 -3.41 -14.07 -13.89
C PHE A 17 -4.30 -13.51 -15.00
N VAL A 18 -4.24 -12.20 -15.22
CA VAL A 18 -4.89 -11.57 -16.37
C VAL A 18 -3.85 -11.47 -17.50
N GLN A 19 -3.83 -12.45 -18.40
CA GLN A 19 -3.02 -12.40 -19.63
C GLN A 19 -3.93 -12.04 -20.82
N GLY A 20 -3.58 -10.96 -21.54
CA GLY A 20 -4.23 -10.56 -22.79
C GLY A 20 -4.63 -9.09 -22.82
N GLY A 21 -4.25 -8.39 -23.90
CA GLY A 21 -4.31 -6.93 -24.00
C GLY A 21 -5.66 -6.30 -23.68
N VAL A 22 -5.63 -5.22 -22.88
CA VAL A 22 -6.58 -4.12 -22.60
C VAL A 22 -8.09 -4.44 -22.47
N SER A 23 -8.53 -5.67 -22.70
CA SER A 23 -9.95 -6.02 -22.83
C SER A 23 -10.52 -6.46 -21.49
N SER A 24 -10.96 -5.43 -20.77
CA SER A 24 -11.83 -5.42 -19.59
C SER A 24 -11.18 -5.75 -18.25
N TYR A 25 -10.81 -4.71 -17.51
CA TYR A 25 -10.76 -4.79 -16.06
C TYR A 25 -12.13 -5.25 -15.55
N ALA A 26 -12.14 -6.38 -14.83
CA ALA A 26 -13.29 -6.86 -14.09
C ALA A 26 -13.74 -5.81 -13.06
N ARG A 27 -15.05 -5.58 -13.04
CA ARG A 27 -15.71 -4.74 -12.03
C ARG A 27 -15.58 -5.40 -10.66
N GLY A 28 -15.42 -4.58 -9.63
CA GLY A 28 -15.28 -5.07 -8.27
C GLY A 28 -13.98 -5.81 -8.03
N SER A 29 -12.94 -5.48 -8.78
CA SER A 29 -11.59 -6.02 -8.59
C SER A 29 -10.57 -4.90 -8.39
N ILE A 30 -9.56 -5.22 -7.59
CA ILE A 30 -8.33 -4.44 -7.38
C ILE A 30 -7.17 -5.20 -8.05
N TYR A 31 -6.28 -4.46 -8.68
CA TYR A 31 -5.14 -4.94 -9.45
C TYR A 31 -3.86 -4.47 -8.76
N PHE A 32 -3.00 -5.41 -8.38
CA PHE A 32 -1.72 -5.12 -7.71
C PHE A 32 -0.57 -5.60 -8.58
N ASP A 33 0.55 -4.87 -8.57
CA ASP A 33 1.77 -5.36 -9.20
C ASP A 33 2.21 -6.70 -8.58
N MET A 34 2.36 -7.69 -9.45
CA MET A 34 2.83 -9.05 -9.16
C MET A 34 4.34 -9.01 -9.09
N SER A 35 4.84 -8.89 -7.87
CA SER A 35 6.23 -9.15 -7.58
C SER A 35 6.34 -9.97 -6.31
N GLU A 36 7.11 -11.05 -6.38
CA GLU A 36 7.41 -11.88 -5.23
C GLU A 36 8.67 -11.35 -4.56
N THR A 37 8.50 -10.98 -3.29
CA THR A 37 9.51 -10.83 -2.23
C THR A 37 10.76 -9.99 -2.54
N VAL A 38 11.01 -9.02 -1.66
CA VAL A 38 12.27 -8.27 -1.63
C VAL A 38 13.27 -8.97 -0.73
N GLU A 39 14.20 -9.72 -1.30
CA GLU A 39 15.40 -10.12 -0.56
C GLU A 39 16.54 -9.15 -0.93
N ASN A 40 17.20 -8.59 0.08
CA ASN A 40 18.36 -7.69 -0.09
C ASN A 40 18.17 -6.51 -1.07
N GLY A 41 16.97 -5.95 -1.18
CA GLY A 41 16.71 -4.78 -2.03
C GLY A 41 16.36 -5.10 -3.49
N THR A 42 16.34 -6.36 -3.89
CA THR A 42 15.90 -6.77 -5.23
C THR A 42 14.42 -7.17 -5.24
N VAL A 43 13.64 -6.65 -6.18
CA VAL A 43 12.26 -7.10 -6.45
C VAL A 43 12.28 -8.04 -7.64
N ASN A 44 11.83 -9.27 -7.45
CA ASN A 44 11.68 -10.23 -8.55
C ASN A 44 10.31 -10.07 -9.23
N VAL A 45 10.34 -9.92 -10.55
CA VAL A 45 9.16 -9.67 -11.39
C VAL A 45 8.99 -10.82 -12.37
N GLU A 46 7.92 -11.59 -12.19
CA GLU A 46 7.61 -12.75 -13.02
C GLU A 46 6.96 -12.31 -14.34
N ILE A 47 7.64 -12.54 -15.46
CA ILE A 47 7.18 -12.13 -16.80
C ILE A 47 6.15 -13.09 -17.39
N GLY A 48 6.07 -14.33 -16.88
CA GLY A 48 5.19 -15.38 -17.37
C GLY A 48 5.37 -15.62 -18.88
N ASN A 49 4.26 -15.53 -19.63
CA ASN A 49 4.26 -15.76 -21.08
C ASN A 49 4.55 -14.49 -21.91
N ALA A 50 4.89 -13.36 -21.28
CA ALA A 50 5.18 -12.14 -22.01
C ALA A 50 6.47 -12.30 -22.83
N ASN A 51 6.45 -11.78 -24.07
CA ASN A 51 7.60 -11.79 -24.96
C ASN A 51 8.27 -10.40 -25.08
N ASN A 52 7.61 -9.36 -24.56
CA ASN A 52 8.13 -8.00 -24.48
C ASN A 52 7.38 -7.21 -23.39
N LYS A 53 7.91 -6.03 -23.00
CA LYS A 53 7.30 -5.17 -21.97
C LYS A 53 5.91 -4.62 -22.35
N LEU A 54 5.51 -4.60 -23.63
CA LEU A 54 4.17 -4.13 -24.04
C LEU A 54 3.09 -5.19 -23.82
N ASP A 55 3.46 -6.47 -23.90
CA ASP A 55 2.57 -7.60 -23.61
C ASP A 55 2.56 -7.96 -22.12
N PHE A 56 3.38 -7.27 -21.33
CA PHE A 56 3.59 -7.55 -19.92
C PHE A 56 2.60 -6.79 -19.05
N PHE A 57 1.67 -7.53 -18.43
CA PHE A 57 0.70 -7.01 -17.47
C PHE A 57 0.81 -7.78 -16.15
N PRO A 58 1.73 -7.39 -15.26
CA PRO A 58 1.96 -8.10 -14.00
C PRO A 58 0.91 -7.73 -12.97
N TYR A 59 -0.39 -7.85 -13.27
CA TYR A 59 -1.41 -7.53 -12.29
C TYR A 59 -2.04 -8.78 -11.68
N ALA A 60 -1.98 -8.84 -10.35
CA ALA A 60 -2.73 -9.77 -9.54
C ALA A 60 -4.13 -9.18 -9.33
N GLU A 61 -5.14 -9.83 -9.88
CA GLU A 61 -6.53 -9.46 -9.65
C GLU A 61 -7.00 -9.99 -8.28
N ARG A 62 -7.67 -9.14 -7.50
CA ARG A 62 -8.34 -9.50 -6.25
C ARG A 62 -9.72 -8.88 -6.19
N ASN A 63 -10.74 -9.68 -5.92
CA ASN A 63 -12.08 -9.13 -5.72
C ASN A 63 -12.15 -8.32 -4.41
N ILE A 64 -12.80 -7.15 -4.44
CA ILE A 64 -12.97 -6.31 -3.24
C ILE A 64 -13.65 -7.05 -2.09
N THR A 65 -14.57 -7.99 -2.39
CA THR A 65 -15.28 -8.74 -1.33
C THR A 65 -14.39 -9.73 -0.59
N ASN A 66 -13.18 -10.02 -1.08
CA ASN A 66 -12.23 -10.90 -0.41
C ASN A 66 -11.57 -10.21 0.79
N TYR A 67 -11.59 -8.88 0.85
CA TYR A 67 -11.05 -8.09 1.97
C TYR A 67 -12.10 -7.91 3.04
N LYS A 68 -11.73 -7.92 4.32
CA LYS A 68 -12.68 -7.69 5.42
C LYS A 68 -12.96 -6.20 5.54
N ALA A 69 -14.21 -5.85 5.82
CA ALA A 69 -14.57 -4.49 6.13
C ALA A 69 -13.92 -4.07 7.46
N LEU A 70 -13.21 -2.94 7.45
CA LEU A 70 -12.63 -2.33 8.65
C LEU A 70 -13.75 -1.83 9.56
N LYS A 71 -14.79 -1.28 8.93
CA LYS A 71 -16.00 -0.80 9.59
C LYS A 71 -17.23 -1.24 8.80
N LYS A 72 -18.28 -1.63 9.52
CA LYS A 72 -19.55 -2.03 8.90
C LYS A 72 -20.19 -0.81 8.22
N GLU A 73 -20.64 -0.99 6.99
CA GLU A 73 -21.47 0.00 6.29
C GLU A 73 -22.83 0.13 6.98
N ASP A 74 -23.18 1.31 7.48
CA ASP A 74 -24.48 1.57 8.11
C ASP A 74 -25.16 2.83 7.55
N GLY A 75 -26.15 2.60 6.69
CA GLY A 75 -27.13 3.63 6.33
C GLY A 75 -26.63 4.71 5.35
N ASP A 76 -27.20 5.89 5.49
CA ASP A 76 -27.09 6.99 4.53
C ASP A 76 -25.80 7.81 4.69
N SER A 77 -25.08 7.62 5.79
CA SER A 77 -23.82 8.31 6.06
C SER A 77 -22.79 7.33 6.62
N PHE A 78 -21.54 7.51 6.21
CA PHE A 78 -20.42 6.71 6.65
C PHE A 78 -19.19 7.59 6.81
N TYR A 79 -18.66 7.58 8.01
CA TYR A 79 -17.52 8.39 8.43
C TYR A 79 -16.42 7.44 8.90
N HIS A 80 -15.35 7.30 8.13
CA HIS A 80 -14.30 6.35 8.49
C HIS A 80 -13.26 6.97 9.43
N ILE A 81 -12.70 8.12 9.06
CA ILE A 81 -11.56 8.73 9.75
C ILE A 81 -11.90 10.00 10.54
N ALA A 82 -13.01 10.66 10.22
CA ALA A 82 -13.47 11.91 10.84
C ALA A 82 -14.99 12.06 10.70
N LEU A 83 -15.65 12.53 11.76
CA LEU A 83 -17.10 12.80 11.78
C LEU A 83 -17.45 14.21 11.31
N THR A 84 -16.49 15.14 11.38
CA THR A 84 -16.70 16.56 11.04
C THR A 84 -15.50 17.11 10.26
N ALA A 85 -15.72 18.25 9.59
CA ALA A 85 -14.66 18.99 8.91
C ALA A 85 -13.51 19.38 9.87
N ASP A 86 -13.83 19.81 11.09
CA ASP A 86 -12.83 20.18 12.10
C ASP A 86 -12.00 18.97 12.55
N GLN A 87 -12.63 17.80 12.70
CA GLN A 87 -11.91 16.57 13.03
C GLN A 87 -10.96 16.15 11.91
N LEU A 88 -11.38 16.27 10.64
CA LEU A 88 -10.51 16.01 9.50
C LEU A 88 -9.34 17.00 9.51
N ALA A 89 -9.60 18.30 9.67
CA ALA A 89 -8.59 19.35 9.68
C ALA A 89 -7.56 19.19 10.83
N ALA A 90 -7.96 18.58 11.95
CA ALA A 90 -7.08 18.31 13.08
C ALA A 90 -6.15 17.09 12.89
N LEU A 91 -6.36 16.27 11.84
CA LEU A 91 -5.44 15.17 11.52
C LEU A 91 -4.11 15.74 11.03
N ARG A 92 -3.00 15.15 11.46
CA ARG A 92 -1.64 15.57 11.07
C ARG A 92 -1.40 15.39 9.57
N THR A 93 -2.00 14.36 8.97
CA THR A 93 -2.02 14.15 7.52
C THR A 93 -2.70 15.30 6.76
N SER A 94 -3.61 16.05 7.40
CA SER A 94 -4.36 17.13 6.74
C SER A 94 -3.57 18.42 6.56
N THR A 95 -2.39 18.54 7.17
CA THR A 95 -1.50 19.69 6.94
C THR A 95 -0.52 19.32 5.83
N ALA A 96 -0.34 20.22 4.86
CA ALA A 96 0.67 20.01 3.84
C ALA A 96 2.04 19.86 4.48
N PRO A 97 2.86 18.90 4.02
CA PRO A 97 4.26 18.94 4.32
C PRO A 97 4.79 20.27 3.76
N ASN A 98 5.25 21.17 4.64
CA ASN A 98 5.68 22.54 4.31
C ASN A 98 6.52 22.62 3.01
N PRO A 99 5.95 23.13 1.89
CA PRO A 99 6.63 23.15 0.60
C PRO A 99 7.96 23.90 0.60
N SER A 100 8.07 24.94 1.43
CA SER A 100 9.30 25.73 1.59
C SER A 100 10.40 25.02 2.38
N SER A 101 10.07 23.96 3.12
CA SER A 101 11.03 23.17 3.90
C SER A 101 11.67 22.03 3.11
N TYR A 102 11.09 21.65 1.96
CA TYR A 102 11.50 20.47 1.19
C TYR A 102 12.08 20.79 -0.17
N GLN A 103 11.86 22.00 -0.70
CA GLN A 103 12.60 22.48 -1.85
C GLN A 103 13.83 23.26 -1.40
N PRO A 104 15.05 22.92 -1.90
CA PRO A 104 15.33 21.98 -3.00
C PRO A 104 15.71 20.54 -2.59
N GLN A 105 15.67 20.17 -1.31
CA GLN A 105 16.37 18.99 -0.79
C GLN A 105 15.64 17.65 -1.03
N CYS A 106 14.31 17.65 -1.09
CA CYS A 106 13.51 16.45 -1.31
C CYS A 106 12.20 16.73 -2.08
N THR A 107 12.29 16.78 -3.40
CA THR A 107 11.13 17.08 -4.26
C THR A 107 10.07 15.97 -4.24
N GLY A 108 10.45 14.73 -3.94
CA GLY A 108 9.52 13.60 -3.86
C GLY A 108 8.43 13.77 -2.80
N VAL A 109 8.66 14.55 -1.73
CA VAL A 109 7.62 14.87 -0.74
C VAL A 109 6.50 15.70 -1.36
N GLY A 110 6.87 16.71 -2.16
CA GLY A 110 5.92 17.56 -2.88
C GLY A 110 5.13 16.79 -3.92
N VAL A 111 5.79 15.92 -4.68
CA VAL A 111 5.11 15.05 -5.66
C VAL A 111 4.14 14.08 -4.97
N ALA A 112 4.54 13.44 -3.86
CA ALA A 112 3.63 12.59 -3.10
C ALA A 112 2.42 13.34 -2.54
N TRP A 113 2.60 14.62 -2.17
CA TRP A 113 1.49 15.51 -1.82
C TRP A 113 0.59 15.72 -3.03
N GLU A 114 1.10 16.27 -4.13
CA GLU A 114 0.38 16.62 -5.37
C GLU A 114 -0.36 15.43 -6.00
N ASP A 115 0.23 14.23 -5.97
CA ASP A 115 -0.40 13.02 -6.48
C ASP A 115 -1.47 12.46 -5.52
N GLY A 116 -1.55 12.98 -4.29
CA GLY A 116 -2.47 12.51 -3.25
C GLY A 116 -2.01 11.23 -2.54
N LEU A 117 -0.82 10.72 -2.83
CA LEU A 117 -0.24 9.54 -2.16
C LEU A 117 0.00 9.82 -0.68
N TYR A 118 0.44 11.02 -0.33
CA TYR A 118 0.64 11.46 1.06
C TYR A 118 -0.66 11.35 1.87
N GLY A 119 -1.76 11.90 1.35
CA GLY A 119 -3.07 11.82 1.99
C GLY A 119 -3.59 10.38 2.04
N LEU A 120 -3.42 9.62 0.95
CA LEU A 120 -3.82 8.22 0.88
C LEU A 120 -3.11 7.38 1.96
N LEU A 121 -1.80 7.56 2.15
CA LEU A 121 -1.01 6.88 3.20
C LEU A 121 -1.51 7.22 4.60
N GLY A 122 -1.51 8.50 4.96
CA GLY A 122 -1.79 8.92 6.34
C GLY A 122 -3.24 8.63 6.77
N TYR A 123 -4.20 8.83 5.86
CA TYR A 123 -5.58 8.50 6.17
C TYR A 123 -5.87 7.00 6.14
N THR A 124 -5.15 6.20 5.33
CA THR A 124 -5.23 4.73 5.44
C THR A 124 -4.72 4.28 6.80
N VAL A 125 -3.60 4.82 7.29
CA VAL A 125 -3.11 4.54 8.66
C VAL A 125 -4.19 4.87 9.71
N LYS A 126 -4.80 6.05 9.61
CA LYS A 126 -5.91 6.44 10.50
C LYS A 126 -7.07 5.44 10.44
N ALA A 127 -7.42 4.94 9.27
CA ALA A 127 -8.51 3.99 9.11
C ALA A 127 -8.19 2.58 9.66
N VAL A 128 -6.97 2.08 9.47
CA VAL A 128 -6.61 0.69 9.81
C VAL A 128 -6.11 0.54 11.24
N SER A 129 -5.46 1.56 11.81
CA SER A 129 -4.83 1.48 13.14
C SER A 129 -5.26 2.58 14.12
N ASP A 130 -6.15 3.48 13.69
CA ASP A 130 -6.63 4.64 14.47
C ASP A 130 -5.53 5.67 14.85
N ASP A 131 -4.30 5.49 14.34
CA ASP A 131 -3.17 6.38 14.59
C ASP A 131 -3.23 7.65 13.72
N ASN A 132 -2.82 8.79 14.29
CA ASN A 132 -2.79 10.08 13.61
C ASN A 132 -1.35 10.44 13.25
N ILE A 133 -0.94 10.10 12.03
CA ILE A 133 0.44 10.29 11.58
C ILE A 133 0.59 11.44 10.59
N GLU A 134 1.80 11.97 10.53
CA GLU A 134 2.32 12.68 9.37
C GLU A 134 3.20 11.70 8.58
N PRO A 135 2.82 11.25 7.37
CA PRO A 135 3.59 10.26 6.63
C PRO A 135 5.00 10.74 6.27
N SER A 136 6.01 9.92 6.59
CA SER A 136 7.40 10.14 6.16
C SER A 136 7.64 9.60 4.75
N ILE A 137 7.53 10.47 3.75
CA ILE A 137 7.81 10.14 2.35
C ILE A 137 9.29 9.88 2.12
N THR A 138 10.19 10.55 2.84
CA THR A 138 11.64 10.27 2.76
C THR A 138 11.99 8.86 3.23
N TYR A 139 11.33 8.36 4.29
CA TYR A 139 11.44 6.96 4.69
C TYR A 139 10.92 6.01 3.60
N LEU A 140 9.79 6.35 2.99
CA LEU A 140 9.22 5.58 1.88
C LEU A 140 10.18 5.49 0.70
N LEU A 141 10.78 6.62 0.31
CA LEU A 141 11.75 6.72 -0.77
C LEU A 141 13.04 5.96 -0.46
N ARG A 142 13.52 5.98 0.79
CA ARG A 142 14.66 5.15 1.22
C ARG A 142 14.32 3.66 1.27
N SER A 143 13.05 3.32 1.40
CA SER A 143 12.56 1.93 1.40
C SER A 143 12.37 1.34 0.00
N THR A 144 12.60 2.14 -1.05
CA THR A 144 12.56 1.72 -2.46
C THR A 144 13.53 0.56 -2.73
N PRO A 145 13.18 -0.40 -3.58
CA PRO A 145 14.14 -1.40 -4.05
C PRO A 145 15.35 -0.75 -4.73
N GLU A 146 16.46 -1.48 -4.73
CA GLU A 146 17.71 -1.11 -5.41
C GLU A 146 17.75 -1.73 -6.81
N THR A 147 17.02 -2.82 -7.05
CA THR A 147 16.99 -3.49 -8.35
C THR A 147 15.60 -4.08 -8.62
N ILE A 148 15.13 -3.98 -9.87
CA ILE A 148 14.05 -4.82 -10.41
C ILE A 148 14.70 -5.92 -11.23
N HIS A 149 14.55 -7.17 -10.80
CA HIS A 149 15.05 -8.34 -11.50
C HIS A 149 13.91 -9.07 -12.19
N TYR A 150 14.01 -9.28 -13.49
CA TYR A 150 12.98 -10.01 -14.23
C TYR A 150 13.29 -11.51 -14.23
N ILE A 151 12.26 -12.33 -14.00
CA ILE A 151 12.35 -13.80 -13.97
C ILE A 151 11.24 -14.42 -14.81
N LYS A 152 11.46 -15.65 -15.27
CA LYS A 152 10.46 -16.47 -15.98
C LYS A 152 10.33 -17.85 -15.35
N ASP A 153 9.12 -18.20 -14.93
CA ASP A 153 8.78 -19.45 -14.25
C ASP A 153 9.75 -19.74 -13.07
N GLY A 154 10.09 -18.70 -12.30
CA GLY A 154 11.03 -18.81 -11.17
C GLY A 154 12.52 -18.90 -11.54
N ASN A 155 12.90 -18.73 -12.81
CA ASN A 155 14.29 -18.81 -13.29
C ASN A 155 14.72 -17.52 -13.99
N GLU A 156 16.02 -17.39 -14.32
CA GLU A 156 16.51 -16.30 -15.16
C GLU A 156 15.75 -16.24 -16.49
N VAL A 157 15.51 -15.02 -16.98
CA VAL A 157 14.89 -14.80 -18.29
C VAL A 157 15.74 -15.47 -19.39
N PRO A 158 15.14 -16.27 -20.30
CA PRO A 158 15.85 -16.86 -21.44
C PRO A 158 16.58 -15.83 -22.30
N ASP A 159 17.72 -16.20 -22.89
CA ASP A 159 18.58 -15.28 -23.63
C ASP A 159 17.83 -14.53 -24.75
N GLU A 160 16.88 -15.19 -25.42
CA GLU A 160 16.05 -14.59 -26.47
C GLU A 160 15.10 -13.48 -25.98
N LEU A 161 14.89 -13.35 -24.66
CA LEU A 161 14.02 -12.36 -24.03
C LEU A 161 14.79 -11.29 -23.24
N LYS A 162 16.10 -11.45 -22.99
CA LYS A 162 16.91 -10.54 -22.15
C LYS A 162 16.98 -9.11 -22.67
N ASP A 163 16.95 -8.93 -24.00
CA ASP A 163 16.91 -7.60 -24.63
C ASP A 163 15.58 -6.87 -24.34
N ASN A 164 14.51 -7.60 -24.05
CA ASN A 164 13.20 -7.03 -23.72
C ASN A 164 12.99 -6.88 -22.20
N PHE A 165 13.60 -7.75 -21.40
CA PHE A 165 13.46 -7.79 -19.94
C PHE A 165 14.84 -7.72 -19.28
N THR A 166 15.46 -6.54 -19.43
CA THR A 166 16.71 -6.21 -18.73
C THR A 166 16.38 -5.68 -17.33
N ASP A 167 17.15 -6.12 -16.35
CA ASP A 167 17.05 -5.64 -14.97
C ASP A 167 17.25 -4.13 -14.89
N ASP A 168 16.51 -3.51 -13.97
CA ASP A 168 16.54 -2.08 -13.77
C ASP A 168 17.20 -1.78 -12.41
N ASP A 169 18.38 -1.17 -12.41
CA ASP A 169 19.00 -0.63 -11.21
C ASP A 169 18.33 0.70 -10.82
N ILE A 170 17.98 0.82 -9.54
CA ILE A 170 17.25 1.97 -9.00
C ILE A 170 18.15 2.73 -8.02
N GLU A 171 18.48 3.95 -8.38
CA GLU A 171 19.11 4.88 -7.46
C GLU A 171 18.07 5.44 -6.47
N GLN A 172 18.19 5.05 -5.20
CA GLN A 172 17.37 5.63 -4.13
C GLN A 172 17.73 7.11 -3.96
N SER A 173 16.78 7.99 -4.28
CA SER A 173 16.94 9.42 -4.21
C SER A 173 15.69 10.08 -3.64
N CYS A 174 15.79 11.37 -3.35
CA CYS A 174 14.70 12.18 -2.82
C CYS A 174 13.84 12.83 -3.93
N THR A 175 13.84 12.24 -5.14
CA THR A 175 13.08 12.71 -6.30
C THR A 175 11.69 12.09 -6.36
N GLY A 176 10.78 12.73 -7.10
CA GLY A 176 9.43 12.19 -7.31
C GLY A 176 9.39 10.91 -8.15
N ASP A 177 10.37 10.71 -9.05
CA ASP A 177 10.39 9.58 -9.97
C ASP A 177 10.44 8.24 -9.23
N ASN A 178 11.09 8.18 -8.07
CA ASN A 178 11.16 6.97 -7.26
C ASN A 178 9.81 6.56 -6.64
N LEU A 179 8.80 7.45 -6.62
CA LEU A 179 7.47 7.11 -6.10
C LEU A 179 6.72 6.09 -6.96
N ILE A 180 7.14 5.86 -8.21
CA ILE A 180 6.59 4.77 -9.03
C ILE A 180 6.76 3.40 -8.37
N TYR A 181 7.77 3.26 -7.49
CA TYR A 181 8.06 2.04 -6.76
C TYR A 181 7.44 2.01 -5.35
N ALA A 182 6.60 3.00 -5.01
CA ALA A 182 6.03 3.13 -3.67
C ALA A 182 5.28 1.87 -3.20
N THR A 183 4.65 1.12 -4.11
CA THR A 183 3.99 -0.15 -3.77
C THR A 183 4.96 -1.16 -3.15
N TYR A 184 6.19 -1.25 -3.65
CA TYR A 184 7.23 -2.13 -3.13
C TYR A 184 7.80 -1.61 -1.81
N SER A 185 8.00 -0.29 -1.70
CA SER A 185 8.43 0.38 -0.48
C SER A 185 7.44 0.15 0.67
N ILE A 186 6.14 0.30 0.42
CA ILE A 186 5.07 0.05 1.41
C ILE A 186 5.04 -1.42 1.79
N HIS A 187 5.11 -2.32 0.81
CA HIS A 187 5.06 -3.76 1.08
C HIS A 187 6.21 -4.19 2.00
N ARG A 188 7.44 -3.76 1.68
CA ARG A 188 8.65 -4.11 2.43
C ARG A 188 8.77 -3.36 3.77
N GLY A 189 8.78 -2.03 3.71
CA GLY A 189 9.09 -1.15 4.84
C GLY A 189 7.86 -0.57 5.54
N GLY A 190 6.72 -0.53 4.85
CA GLY A 190 5.57 0.23 5.30
C GLY A 190 5.82 1.74 5.21
N ILE A 191 5.20 2.46 6.14
CA ILE A 191 5.37 3.90 6.33
C ILE A 191 5.60 4.18 7.82
N VAL A 192 6.30 5.27 8.14
CA VAL A 192 6.49 5.76 9.51
C VAL A 192 6.02 7.20 9.63
N ASP A 193 5.87 7.65 10.87
CA ASP A 193 5.59 9.03 11.21
C ASP A 193 6.84 9.93 11.02
N THR A 194 6.65 11.21 10.74
CA THR A 194 7.74 12.20 10.74
C THR A 194 8.41 12.38 12.11
N THR A 195 7.76 11.96 13.20
CA THR A 195 8.44 11.85 14.51
C THR A 195 9.51 10.74 14.56
N CYS A 196 9.68 9.97 13.50
CA CYS A 196 10.71 8.94 13.34
C CYS A 196 11.71 9.29 12.24
N VAL A 197 11.23 9.77 11.07
CA VAL A 197 12.07 10.24 9.96
C VAL A 197 11.44 11.48 9.35
N LEU A 198 12.13 12.62 9.41
CA LEU A 198 11.64 13.87 8.84
C LEU A 198 11.58 13.83 7.32
N ASN A 199 10.64 14.56 6.73
CA ASN A 199 10.50 14.71 5.28
C ASN A 199 11.58 15.60 4.64
N THR A 200 12.60 16.03 5.38
CA THR A 200 13.58 17.04 4.93
C THR A 200 14.65 16.49 3.98
N VAL A 201 15.17 15.30 4.30
CA VAL A 201 16.28 14.67 3.56
C VAL A 201 16.06 13.16 3.50
N LEU A 202 16.68 12.51 2.52
CA LEU A 202 16.71 11.05 2.47
C LEU A 202 17.52 10.53 3.68
N PRO A 203 16.97 9.64 4.52
CA PRO A 203 17.69 9.13 5.68
C PRO A 203 18.83 8.19 5.27
N ASP A 204 19.94 8.24 6.02
CA ASP A 204 21.10 7.37 5.78
C ASP A 204 20.77 5.90 6.02
N LYS A 205 19.99 5.61 7.07
CA LYS A 205 19.61 4.24 7.46
C LYS A 205 18.28 3.85 6.84
N GLN A 206 18.19 2.61 6.36
CA GLN A 206 16.94 2.01 5.94
C GLN A 206 16.26 1.33 7.14
N PHE A 207 14.94 1.46 7.25
CA PHE A 207 14.13 0.79 8.27
C PHE A 207 14.46 1.13 9.74
N GLU A 208 14.95 2.33 10.02
CA GLU A 208 15.20 2.82 11.39
C GLU A 208 14.72 4.27 11.52
N CYS A 209 14.59 4.78 12.75
CA CYS A 209 14.40 6.22 12.96
C CYS A 209 15.75 6.95 12.85
N ASP A 210 15.68 8.25 12.59
CA ASP A 210 16.84 9.13 12.62
C ASP A 210 17.38 9.24 14.07
N ASP A 211 18.70 9.05 14.23
CA ASP A 211 19.41 9.15 15.51
C ASP A 211 19.29 10.56 16.13
N THR A 212 19.03 11.58 15.30
CA THR A 212 18.88 12.98 15.74
C THR A 212 17.51 13.28 16.36
N ILE A 213 16.52 12.41 16.16
CA ILE A 213 15.18 12.59 16.71
C ILE A 213 15.09 11.86 18.05
N THR A 214 14.82 12.59 19.14
CA THR A 214 14.86 12.05 20.51
C THR A 214 13.50 11.63 21.06
N THR A 215 12.41 11.92 20.34
CA THR A 215 11.03 11.51 20.72
C THR A 215 10.63 10.15 20.13
N GLN A 216 11.62 9.31 19.81
CA GLN A 216 11.49 8.08 19.03
C GLN A 216 10.39 7.12 19.54
N THR A 217 9.45 6.82 18.66
CA THR A 217 8.77 5.53 18.66
C THR A 217 8.84 5.01 17.25
N TYR A 218 9.79 4.11 16.98
CA TYR A 218 9.83 3.39 15.72
C TYR A 218 8.60 2.48 15.65
N LYS A 219 7.60 2.92 14.88
CA LYS A 219 6.38 2.16 14.60
C LYS A 219 6.13 2.19 13.12
N LYS A 220 6.19 1.01 12.51
CA LYS A 220 5.86 0.81 11.09
C LYS A 220 4.37 0.59 10.95
N TYR A 221 3.79 1.26 9.96
CA TYR A 221 2.41 1.09 9.52
C TYR A 221 2.38 0.55 8.11
N LEU A 222 1.30 -0.14 7.73
CA LEU A 222 1.06 -0.60 6.36
C LEU A 222 2.17 -1.51 5.78
N SER A 223 3.03 -2.10 6.61
CA SER A 223 3.95 -3.15 6.15
C SER A 223 3.12 -4.34 5.64
N GLN A 224 3.53 -4.92 4.51
CA GLN A 224 2.78 -5.94 3.76
C GLN A 224 1.46 -5.42 3.14
N TYR A 225 1.36 -4.10 2.93
CA TYR A 225 0.31 -3.52 2.09
C TYR A 225 0.90 -3.13 0.73
N ARG A 226 0.04 -3.02 -0.27
CA ARG A 226 0.39 -2.61 -1.63
C ARG A 226 -0.56 -1.52 -2.11
N ILE A 227 -0.10 -0.74 -3.07
CA ILE A 227 -0.98 0.15 -3.83
C ILE A 227 -1.69 -0.74 -4.86
N GLY A 228 -3.01 -0.75 -4.80
CA GLY A 228 -3.87 -1.45 -5.75
C GLY A 228 -4.65 -0.47 -6.59
N GLU A 229 -4.74 -0.75 -7.88
CA GLU A 229 -5.58 0.02 -8.81
C GLU A 229 -6.94 -0.62 -8.97
N PHE A 230 -7.97 0.18 -9.20
CA PHE A 230 -9.26 -0.32 -9.69
C PHE A 230 -9.71 0.53 -10.87
N LYS A 231 -10.45 -0.12 -11.77
CA LYS A 231 -11.07 0.50 -12.94
C LYS A 231 -12.53 0.09 -13.00
N SER A 232 -13.32 0.87 -13.73
CA SER A 232 -14.71 0.51 -14.05
C SER A 232 -15.65 0.29 -12.84
N ALA A 233 -15.32 0.83 -11.67
CA ALA A 233 -16.10 0.65 -10.44
C ALA A 233 -17.37 1.52 -10.44
N SER A 234 -18.47 1.02 -9.88
CA SER A 234 -19.66 1.81 -9.54
C SER A 234 -19.44 2.58 -8.26
N TYR A 235 -20.28 3.58 -7.99
CA TYR A 235 -20.31 4.25 -6.70
C TYR A 235 -20.53 3.27 -5.52
N LYS A 236 -21.28 2.17 -5.73
CA LYS A 236 -21.49 1.14 -4.69
C LYS A 236 -20.19 0.40 -4.38
N GLU A 237 -19.43 0.05 -5.42
CA GLU A 237 -18.12 -0.61 -5.27
C GLU A 237 -17.11 0.34 -4.61
N VAL A 238 -17.14 1.64 -4.93
CA VAL A 238 -16.32 2.65 -4.22
C VAL A 238 -16.71 2.76 -2.74
N LYS A 239 -18.01 2.76 -2.38
CA LYS A 239 -18.44 2.71 -0.97
C LYS A 239 -17.89 1.48 -0.23
N GLN A 240 -17.92 0.31 -0.89
CA GLN A 240 -17.33 -0.91 -0.34
C GLN A 240 -15.82 -0.81 -0.16
N MET A 241 -15.11 -0.19 -1.11
CA MET A 241 -13.66 0.07 -0.99
C MET A 241 -13.36 0.99 0.20
N VAL A 242 -14.12 2.09 0.37
CA VAL A 242 -13.96 3.00 1.51
C VAL A 242 -14.19 2.24 2.83
N ALA A 243 -15.19 1.36 2.91
CA ALA A 243 -15.45 0.57 4.12
C ALA A 243 -14.39 -0.51 4.43
N ARG A 244 -13.64 -0.97 3.43
CA ARG A 244 -12.63 -2.04 3.55
C ARG A 244 -11.19 -1.55 3.61
N PHE A 245 -10.91 -0.38 3.05
CA PHE A 245 -9.56 0.18 2.95
C PHE A 245 -9.43 1.55 3.63
N GLY A 246 -10.54 2.12 4.10
CA GLY A 246 -10.55 3.40 4.79
C GLY A 246 -10.67 4.59 3.86
N VAL A 247 -9.71 4.72 2.93
CA VAL A 247 -9.64 5.81 1.97
C VAL A 247 -9.44 5.28 0.56
N VAL A 248 -10.09 5.94 -0.39
CA VAL A 248 -10.01 5.60 -1.81
C VAL A 248 -9.66 6.86 -2.59
N ARG A 249 -8.59 6.82 -3.38
CA ARG A 249 -8.26 7.89 -4.32
C ARG A 249 -8.99 7.62 -5.63
N VAL A 250 -9.92 8.48 -6.01
CA VAL A 250 -10.61 8.43 -7.31
C VAL A 250 -10.08 9.56 -8.19
N LYS A 251 -9.61 9.25 -9.40
CA LYS A 251 -8.87 10.22 -10.23
C LYS A 251 -9.64 11.53 -10.51
N GLN A 252 -10.95 11.45 -10.77
CA GLN A 252 -11.78 12.63 -11.09
C GLN A 252 -12.39 13.31 -9.87
N VAL A 253 -12.24 12.75 -8.67
CA VAL A 253 -12.93 13.22 -7.45
C VAL A 253 -11.94 13.64 -6.36
N GLY A 254 -10.88 12.87 -6.15
CA GLY A 254 -9.89 13.07 -5.08
C GLY A 254 -9.91 11.94 -4.05
N LEU A 255 -9.48 12.23 -2.83
CA LEU A 255 -9.43 11.28 -1.72
C LEU A 255 -10.80 11.19 -1.04
N ILE A 256 -11.53 10.12 -1.31
CA ILE A 256 -12.82 9.83 -0.68
C ILE A 256 -12.57 9.15 0.67
N VAL A 257 -13.08 9.76 1.74
CA VAL A 257 -12.88 9.30 3.13
C VAL A 257 -14.20 8.90 3.81
N GLY A 258 -15.31 9.02 3.07
CA GLY A 258 -16.65 8.71 3.55
C GLY A 258 -17.74 9.13 2.56
N TRP A 259 -19.00 9.02 2.98
CA TRP A 259 -20.15 9.57 2.26
C TRP A 259 -21.22 10.04 3.24
N GLN A 260 -22.11 10.90 2.79
CA GLN A 260 -23.28 11.31 3.55
C GLN A 260 -24.41 11.78 2.66
N LYS A 261 -25.64 11.70 3.17
CA LYS A 261 -26.82 12.23 2.49
C LYS A 261 -27.14 13.64 2.99
N ILE A 262 -27.12 14.62 2.09
CA ILE A 262 -27.42 16.02 2.38
C ILE A 262 -28.65 16.41 1.57
N SER A 263 -29.74 16.78 2.26
CA SER A 263 -31.02 17.16 1.63
C SER A 263 -31.52 16.14 0.60
N GLY A 264 -31.35 14.85 0.88
CA GLY A 264 -31.77 13.75 0.01
C GLY A 264 -30.79 13.38 -1.11
N VAL A 265 -29.69 14.11 -1.26
CA VAL A 265 -28.65 13.84 -2.26
C VAL A 265 -27.49 13.08 -1.61
N ASP A 266 -27.07 11.98 -2.22
CA ASP A 266 -25.86 11.26 -1.82
C ASP A 266 -24.61 12.09 -2.19
N ASN A 267 -23.71 12.29 -1.24
CA ASN A 267 -22.46 13.01 -1.43
C ASN A 267 -21.28 12.16 -0.97
N TRP A 268 -20.18 12.23 -1.72
CA TRP A 268 -18.85 11.85 -1.23
C TRP A 268 -18.36 12.87 -0.22
N ILE A 269 -17.71 12.38 0.84
CA ILE A 269 -16.88 13.20 1.71
C ILE A 269 -15.47 13.09 1.15
N VAL A 270 -14.95 14.20 0.62
CA VAL A 270 -13.65 14.27 -0.02
C VAL A 270 -12.69 15.07 0.86
N ALA A 271 -11.52 14.50 1.12
CA ALA A 271 -10.37 15.27 1.60
C ALA A 271 -9.73 15.96 0.38
N GLN A 272 -10.23 17.16 0.08
CA GLN A 272 -9.79 17.96 -1.07
C GLN A 272 -8.43 18.57 -0.78
N GLN A 273 -7.44 18.22 -1.58
CA GLN A 273 -6.14 18.84 -1.53
C GLN A 273 -6.21 20.33 -1.89
N ARG A 274 -5.57 21.16 -1.07
CA ARG A 274 -5.25 22.56 -1.29
C ARG A 274 -3.74 22.73 -1.21
N GLU A 275 -3.26 23.96 -1.41
CA GLU A 275 -1.83 24.27 -1.36
C GLU A 275 -1.20 23.90 -0.02
N ASP A 276 -1.87 24.20 1.09
CA ASP A 276 -1.35 24.10 2.45
C ASP A 276 -2.01 23.01 3.32
N LYS A 277 -3.08 22.36 2.83
CA LYS A 277 -3.86 21.40 3.61
C LYS A 277 -4.80 20.54 2.78
N TYR A 278 -5.36 19.51 3.40
CA TYR A 278 -6.59 18.86 2.97
C TYR A 278 -7.80 19.50 3.66
N SER A 279 -8.87 19.75 2.90
CA SER A 279 -10.13 20.32 3.41
C SER A 279 -11.29 19.37 3.16
N TRP A 280 -12.24 19.33 4.08
CA TRP A 280 -13.49 18.59 3.90
C TRP A 280 -14.34 19.25 2.82
N VAL A 281 -14.75 18.49 1.81
CA VAL A 281 -15.68 18.93 0.77
C VAL A 281 -16.72 17.84 0.54
N ASP A 282 -18.00 18.23 0.51
CA ASP A 282 -19.08 17.36 0.07
C ASP A 282 -19.27 17.48 -1.43
N VAL A 283 -19.12 16.36 -2.14
CA VAL A 283 -19.24 16.30 -3.60
C VAL A 283 -20.42 15.40 -3.96
N PRO A 284 -21.45 15.89 -4.67
CA PRO A 284 -22.57 15.05 -5.08
C PRO A 284 -22.10 13.82 -5.87
N ILE A 285 -22.63 12.65 -5.53
CA ILE A 285 -22.34 11.42 -6.26
C ILE A 285 -23.12 11.47 -7.57
N ASP A 286 -22.43 11.53 -8.71
CA ASP A 286 -23.07 11.35 -10.00
C ASP A 286 -23.49 9.89 -10.17
N LEU A 287 -24.78 9.61 -9.95
CA LEU A 287 -25.36 8.27 -10.09
C LEU A 287 -25.41 7.82 -11.55
N ASN A 288 -25.25 8.73 -12.52
CA ASN A 288 -25.17 8.43 -13.95
C ASN A 288 -23.73 8.24 -14.43
N GLN A 289 -22.73 8.56 -13.60
CA GLN A 289 -21.34 8.29 -13.94
C GLN A 289 -21.15 6.79 -14.15
N SER A 290 -20.72 6.43 -15.36
CA SER A 290 -20.64 5.05 -15.82
C SER A 290 -19.60 4.24 -15.04
N PHE A 291 -18.52 4.88 -14.62
CA PHE A 291 -17.47 4.25 -13.82
C PHE A 291 -16.53 5.24 -13.11
N PHE A 292 -15.95 4.74 -12.02
CA PHE A 292 -14.83 5.32 -11.29
C PHE A 292 -13.57 4.48 -11.52
N GLU A 293 -12.43 5.15 -11.53
CA GLU A 293 -11.11 4.56 -11.49
C GLU A 293 -10.24 5.24 -10.45
N GLY A 294 -9.29 4.51 -9.89
CA GLY A 294 -8.55 5.01 -8.75
C GLY A 294 -7.60 4.01 -8.13
N THR A 295 -7.14 4.35 -6.94
CA THR A 295 -6.22 3.54 -6.15
C THR A 295 -6.66 3.41 -4.70
N VAL A 296 -6.24 2.31 -4.09
CA VAL A 296 -6.40 1.99 -2.67
C VAL A 296 -5.06 1.48 -2.14
N ILE A 297 -4.88 1.51 -0.81
CA ILE A 297 -3.79 0.78 -0.16
C ILE A 297 -4.42 -0.39 0.61
N ALA A 298 -4.03 -1.61 0.27
CA ALA A 298 -4.64 -2.82 0.80
C ALA A 298 -3.57 -3.82 1.27
N SER A 299 -3.89 -4.57 2.33
CA SER A 299 -3.02 -5.63 2.85
C SER A 299 -3.01 -6.84 1.91
N ASP A 300 -1.91 -7.59 1.90
CA ASP A 300 -1.88 -8.89 1.20
C ASP A 300 -2.79 -9.95 1.88
N GLU A 301 -3.19 -9.73 3.13
CA GLU A 301 -4.09 -10.60 3.89
C GLU A 301 -5.54 -10.52 3.36
N LEU A 302 -5.98 -11.57 2.68
CA LEU A 302 -7.38 -11.78 2.29
C LEU A 302 -8.14 -12.50 3.41
N THR A 303 -9.44 -12.25 3.51
CA THR A 303 -10.29 -12.73 4.62
C THR A 303 -11.36 -13.74 4.22
N GLY A 304 -11.32 -14.29 3.01
CA GLY A 304 -12.44 -15.07 2.45
C GLY A 304 -12.09 -16.49 2.00
N THR A 305 -12.55 -17.46 2.81
CA THR A 305 -13.09 -18.78 2.43
C THR A 305 -12.19 -19.77 1.66
N ASP A 306 -11.14 -20.24 2.32
CA ASP A 306 -10.75 -21.66 2.36
C ASP A 306 -9.78 -21.86 3.52
N GLY A 307 -10.30 -22.07 4.73
CA GLY A 307 -9.72 -22.90 5.80
C GLY A 307 -8.27 -22.75 6.27
N VAL A 308 -7.48 -21.81 5.75
CA VAL A 308 -6.11 -21.57 6.18
C VAL A 308 -6.05 -20.10 6.50
N GLN A 309 -6.28 -19.78 7.78
CA GLN A 309 -5.60 -18.62 8.32
C GLN A 309 -4.13 -18.86 8.02
N THR A 310 -3.52 -18.04 7.17
CA THR A 310 -2.10 -17.80 7.27
C THR A 310 -1.91 -17.22 8.66
N LEU A 311 -1.77 -18.11 9.63
CA LEU A 311 -1.24 -17.78 10.94
C LEU A 311 -0.03 -16.93 10.62
N ARG A 312 -0.03 -15.69 11.08
CA ARG A 312 1.23 -15.09 11.50
C ARG A 312 1.83 -16.12 12.44
N VAL A 313 2.76 -16.92 11.95
CA VAL A 313 3.68 -17.65 12.80
C VAL A 313 4.46 -16.53 13.47
N ALA A 314 3.94 -16.08 14.61
CA ALA A 314 4.70 -15.32 15.56
C ALA A 314 5.89 -16.22 15.89
N SER A 315 7.05 -15.92 15.30
CA SER A 315 8.31 -16.64 15.47
C SER A 315 8.89 -16.54 16.89
N TRP A 316 8.05 -16.58 17.92
CA TRP A 316 8.41 -16.37 19.32
C TRP A 316 8.03 -17.52 20.27
N VAL A 317 7.59 -18.70 19.80
CA VAL A 317 7.17 -19.81 20.72
C VAL A 317 7.72 -21.22 20.39
N VAL A 318 8.89 -21.39 19.76
CA VAL A 318 9.54 -22.73 19.69
C VAL A 318 10.93 -22.76 20.33
N PHE A 319 11.15 -21.95 21.38
CA PHE A 319 12.33 -22.08 22.25
C PHE A 319 12.04 -22.68 23.63
N ILE A 320 10.84 -23.23 23.86
CA ILE A 320 10.51 -23.95 25.11
C ILE A 320 9.92 -25.32 24.78
N SER A 321 10.72 -26.20 24.18
CA SER A 321 10.40 -27.64 24.14
C SER A 321 11.63 -28.56 24.07
N LEU A 322 12.83 -28.01 23.85
CA LEU A 322 14.08 -28.79 23.80
C LEU A 322 14.91 -28.77 25.11
N LEU A 323 14.44 -28.09 26.16
CA LEU A 323 15.12 -28.04 27.47
C LEU A 323 14.45 -28.87 28.57
N LEU A 324 13.44 -29.69 28.25
CA LEU A 324 12.71 -30.50 29.24
C LEU A 324 12.92 -32.03 29.19
N PRO A 325 13.85 -32.62 28.41
CA PRO A 325 14.35 -33.96 28.73
C PRO A 325 15.62 -33.99 29.60
N ALA A 326 16.33 -32.86 29.75
CA ALA A 326 17.61 -32.85 30.46
C ALA A 326 17.50 -32.73 32.00
N LEU A 327 16.33 -32.37 32.54
CA LEU A 327 16.08 -32.23 33.98
C LEU A 327 15.42 -33.46 34.64
N ALA A 328 15.07 -34.49 33.86
CA ALA A 328 14.53 -35.76 34.37
C ALA A 328 15.60 -36.84 34.58
N LEU A 329 16.88 -36.52 34.42
CA LEU A 329 18.01 -37.43 34.68
C LEU A 329 18.76 -37.14 35.99
N PHE A 330 18.25 -36.24 36.84
CA PHE A 330 18.88 -35.87 38.11
C PHE A 330 17.95 -35.87 39.34
N PHE A 331 16.83 -36.59 39.31
CA PHE A 331 16.06 -36.94 40.51
C PHE A 331 15.64 -38.41 40.50
#